data_AF-E3CV60-F1
#
_entry.id   AF-E3CV60-F1
#
_cell.length_a   1.000
_cell.length_b   1.000
_cell.length_c   1.000
_cell.angle_alpha   90.00
_cell.angle_beta   90.00
_cell.angle_gamma   90.00
#
_symmetry.space_group_name_H-M   'P 1'
#
loop_
_entity.id
_entity.type
_entity.pdbx_description
1 polymer ?
#
loop_
_entity_poly.entity_id
_entity_poly.type
_entity_poly.pdbx_seq_one_letter_code
_entity_poly.pdbx_strand_id
1 'polypeptide(L)'
;MFSPPASPAAWLARRWVPAMLLCTLTGIFFGWIRVHGSAWIGVAGMIAGGAAGYGAGRLGDGDGATFWGFGQRFALALGGSAVYLAAQLLTAGALHGSPADTPFTWIGEMAQGGLRERFFSLGQTGGMVLHLYRGSLSGGWWGGFNFLDALLFAFLFLVSCGIGLSRKESLPPPSSSRCAIWASLALTAALVAGVAGAWHLAEGPYPSRFSPEERRELERLAGTFRLTERDGTALPRGRQELLRIRAAGFDTLEGRLEGATFTVTRRRTHFSGLLFRRDPATPLPLRLVFSPDGTGLYLKIVTFTLQGRRNVVFRGVREGLPQDSSPAGTLWVRRQDAAGCRK
;
A
#
# COMPACT_ATOMS: atom_id res chain seq x y z
N MET A 1 -12.95 -3.72 -34.68
CA MET A 1 -14.20 -2.94 -34.77
C MET A 1 -15.24 -3.69 -33.95
N PHE A 2 -15.66 -3.17 -32.79
CA PHE A 2 -16.54 -3.90 -31.88
C PHE A 2 -18.00 -3.44 -32.05
N SER A 3 -18.93 -4.39 -32.10
CA SER A 3 -20.37 -4.08 -32.11
C SER A 3 -20.78 -3.35 -30.82
N PRO A 4 -21.73 -2.39 -30.87
CA PRO A 4 -22.21 -1.70 -29.69
C PRO A 4 -22.80 -2.69 -28.67
N PRO A 5 -22.65 -2.44 -27.36
CA PRO A 5 -23.15 -3.35 -26.33
C PRO A 5 -24.68 -3.35 -26.29
N ALA A 6 -25.28 -4.55 -26.41
CA ALA A 6 -26.73 -4.75 -26.43
C ALA A 6 -27.40 -4.69 -25.03
N SER A 7 -26.61 -4.69 -23.95
CA SER A 7 -27.11 -4.69 -22.56
C SER A 7 -26.15 -3.97 -21.60
N PRO A 8 -26.61 -3.56 -20.40
CA PRO A 8 -25.76 -2.97 -19.36
C PRO A 8 -24.58 -3.88 -18.96
N ALA A 9 -24.81 -5.19 -18.88
CA ALA A 9 -23.76 -6.17 -18.59
C ALA A 9 -22.70 -6.23 -19.69
N ALA A 10 -23.12 -6.18 -20.97
CA ALA A 10 -22.20 -6.13 -22.09
C ALA A 10 -21.38 -4.83 -22.11
N TRP A 11 -21.98 -3.71 -21.70
CA TRP A 11 -21.26 -2.44 -21.56
C TRP A 11 -20.22 -2.52 -20.43
N LEU A 12 -20.58 -3.05 -19.26
CA LEU A 12 -19.64 -3.24 -18.15
C LEU A 12 -18.44 -4.10 -18.57
N ALA A 13 -18.70 -5.25 -19.20
CA ALA A 13 -17.66 -6.16 -19.64
C ALA A 13 -16.73 -5.55 -20.72
N ARG A 14 -17.28 -4.78 -21.66
CA ARG A 14 -16.52 -4.24 -22.80
C ARG A 14 -15.87 -2.88 -22.56
N ARG A 15 -16.38 -2.11 -21.59
CA ARG A 15 -15.97 -0.71 -21.35
C ARG A 15 -15.42 -0.53 -19.95
N TRP A 16 -16.22 -0.86 -18.93
CA TRP A 16 -15.83 -0.65 -17.55
C TRP A 16 -14.64 -1.53 -17.13
N VAL A 17 -14.71 -2.84 -17.35
CA VAL A 17 -13.64 -3.77 -16.93
C VAL A 17 -12.29 -3.42 -17.57
N PRO A 18 -12.18 -3.21 -18.89
CA PRO A 18 -10.91 -2.81 -19.50
C PRO A 18 -10.43 -1.44 -19.02
N ALA A 19 -11.33 -0.46 -18.83
CA ALA A 19 -10.95 0.84 -18.28
C ALA A 19 -10.38 0.73 -16.87
N MET A 20 -11.02 -0.05 -15.99
CA MET A 20 -10.52 -0.31 -14.63
C MET A 20 -9.20 -1.09 -14.65
N LEU A 21 -9.00 -1.99 -15.61
CA LEU A 21 -7.72 -2.68 -15.79
C LEU A 21 -6.60 -1.70 -16.17
N LEU A 22 -6.86 -0.76 -17.08
CA LEU A 22 -5.89 0.31 -17.42
C LEU A 22 -5.56 1.18 -16.19
N CYS A 23 -6.57 1.56 -15.40
CA CYS A 23 -6.37 2.29 -14.14
C CYS A 23 -5.53 1.48 -13.13
N THR A 24 -5.78 0.16 -13.04
CA THR A 24 -5.02 -0.74 -12.16
C THR A 24 -3.57 -0.84 -12.60
N LEU A 25 -3.31 -1.04 -13.89
CA LEU A 25 -1.95 -1.19 -14.45
C LEU A 25 -1.13 0.09 -14.28
N THR A 26 -1.72 1.25 -14.58
CA THR A 26 -1.07 2.55 -14.35
C THR A 26 -0.82 2.80 -12.86
N GLY A 27 -1.76 2.43 -11.98
CA GLY A 27 -1.58 2.49 -10.53
C GLY A 27 -0.41 1.62 -10.05
N ILE A 28 -0.32 0.36 -10.49
CA ILE A 28 0.80 -0.54 -10.17
C ILE A 28 2.13 0.06 -10.65
N PHE A 29 2.19 0.54 -11.89
CA PHE A 29 3.40 1.13 -12.47
C PHE A 29 3.88 2.34 -11.65
N PHE A 30 2.99 3.28 -11.32
CA PHE A 30 3.36 4.44 -10.52
C PHE A 30 3.62 4.09 -9.05
N GLY A 31 2.99 3.05 -8.51
CA GLY A 31 3.32 2.49 -7.20
C GLY A 31 4.73 1.93 -7.13
N TRP A 32 5.18 1.26 -8.21
CA TRP A 32 6.55 0.78 -8.35
C TRP A 32 7.56 1.92 -8.48
N ILE A 33 7.30 2.92 -9.34
CA ILE A 33 8.16 4.11 -9.47
C ILE A 33 8.31 4.84 -8.13
N ARG A 34 7.20 4.99 -7.39
CA ARG A 34 7.15 5.67 -6.10
C ARG A 34 8.11 5.05 -5.08
N VAL A 35 8.24 3.72 -5.08
CA VAL A 35 9.12 2.98 -4.16
C VAL A 35 10.60 3.17 -4.50
N HIS A 36 10.94 3.17 -5.78
CA HIS A 36 12.33 3.27 -6.25
C HIS A 36 12.86 4.70 -6.38
N GLY A 37 11.96 5.69 -6.41
CA GLY A 37 12.30 7.10 -6.45
C GLY A 37 11.64 7.89 -5.32
N SER A 38 10.53 8.54 -5.66
CA SER A 38 9.76 9.40 -4.76
C SER A 38 8.31 9.46 -5.22
N ALA A 39 7.38 9.85 -4.34
CA ALA A 39 6.01 10.11 -4.74
C ALA A 39 5.94 11.34 -5.67
N TRP A 40 5.55 11.13 -6.94
CA TRP A 40 5.38 12.19 -7.94
C TRP A 40 3.96 12.77 -7.88
N ILE A 41 3.68 13.45 -6.79
CA ILE A 41 2.33 13.87 -6.45
C ILE A 41 1.84 14.89 -7.48
N GLY A 42 0.65 14.64 -8.02
CA GLY A 42 0.00 15.42 -9.07
C GLY A 42 0.47 15.02 -10.47
N VAL A 43 1.78 14.87 -10.68
CA VAL A 43 2.34 14.49 -11.99
C VAL A 43 1.99 13.05 -12.37
N ALA A 44 2.12 12.12 -11.42
CA ALA A 44 1.77 10.71 -11.63
C ALA A 44 0.29 10.55 -11.97
N GLY A 45 -0.59 11.15 -11.17
CA GLY A 45 -2.03 11.13 -11.41
C GLY A 45 -2.39 11.71 -12.78
N MET A 46 -1.78 12.83 -13.17
CA MET A 46 -1.97 13.42 -14.49
C MET A 46 -1.57 12.47 -15.64
N ILE A 47 -0.35 11.91 -15.60
CA ILE A 47 0.13 11.02 -16.66
C ILE A 47 -0.73 9.74 -16.73
N ALA A 48 -1.00 9.13 -15.58
CA ALA A 48 -1.82 7.93 -15.48
C ALA A 48 -3.25 8.17 -15.97
N GLY A 49 -3.87 9.28 -15.54
CA GLY A 49 -5.22 9.67 -15.94
C GLY A 49 -5.29 9.94 -17.44
N GLY A 50 -4.32 10.66 -17.99
CA GLY A 50 -4.24 10.91 -19.43
C GLY A 50 -4.13 9.64 -20.25
N ALA A 51 -3.21 8.75 -19.90
CA ALA A 51 -3.00 7.47 -20.60
C ALA A 51 -4.21 6.54 -20.49
N ALA A 52 -4.73 6.32 -19.27
CA ALA A 52 -5.88 5.45 -19.04
C ALA A 52 -7.16 6.02 -19.66
N GLY A 53 -7.38 7.33 -19.58
CA GLY A 53 -8.51 8.03 -20.18
C GLY A 53 -8.49 7.92 -21.70
N TYR A 54 -7.35 8.20 -22.33
CA TYR A 54 -7.19 8.04 -23.78
C TYR A 54 -7.45 6.59 -24.24
N GLY A 55 -6.88 5.61 -23.53
CA GLY A 55 -7.13 4.19 -23.80
C GLY A 55 -8.61 3.83 -23.65
N ALA A 56 -9.28 4.31 -22.60
CA ALA A 56 -10.72 4.12 -22.41
C ALA A 56 -11.55 4.75 -23.54
N GLY A 57 -11.21 5.97 -23.97
CA GLY A 57 -11.86 6.63 -25.11
C GLY A 57 -11.71 5.82 -26.40
N ARG A 58 -10.50 5.31 -26.69
CA ARG A 58 -10.24 4.45 -27.86
C ARG A 58 -11.01 3.13 -27.83
N LEU A 59 -11.25 2.56 -26.64
CA LEU A 59 -12.11 1.38 -26.52
C LEU A 59 -13.57 1.69 -26.92
N GLY A 60 -13.99 2.93 -26.71
CA GLY A 60 -15.29 3.45 -27.09
C GLY A 60 -15.41 3.94 -28.53
N ASP A 61 -14.33 3.91 -29.29
CA ASP A 61 -14.30 4.45 -30.64
C ASP A 61 -15.25 3.66 -31.55
N GLY A 62 -16.22 4.36 -32.13
CA GLY A 62 -17.31 3.77 -32.91
C GLY A 62 -18.60 3.46 -32.13
N ASP A 63 -18.63 3.66 -30.81
CA ASP A 63 -19.89 3.64 -30.06
C ASP A 63 -20.68 4.94 -30.31
N GLY A 64 -22.02 4.84 -30.29
CA GLY A 64 -22.89 6.01 -30.35
C GLY A 64 -22.70 6.95 -29.16
N ALA A 65 -22.96 8.25 -29.36
CA ALA A 65 -22.74 9.31 -28.36
C ALA A 65 -23.48 9.05 -27.02
N THR A 66 -24.52 8.23 -27.04
CA THR A 66 -25.36 7.84 -25.90
C THR A 66 -24.67 6.89 -24.92
N PHE A 67 -23.69 6.08 -25.36
CA PHE A 67 -22.92 5.17 -24.49
C PHE A 67 -21.73 5.86 -23.82
N TRP A 68 -21.33 7.03 -24.34
CA TRP A 68 -20.24 7.85 -23.86
C TRP A 68 -20.74 9.24 -23.47
N GLY A 69 -21.91 9.35 -22.85
CA GLY A 69 -22.34 10.62 -22.26
C GLY A 69 -21.37 11.10 -21.19
N PHE A 70 -21.47 12.39 -20.84
CA PHE A 70 -20.63 12.98 -19.78
C PHE A 70 -20.76 12.22 -18.45
N GLY A 71 -21.98 11.80 -18.08
CA GLY A 71 -22.23 11.05 -16.86
C GLY A 71 -21.50 9.70 -16.79
N GLN A 72 -21.43 8.96 -17.91
CA GLN A 72 -20.69 7.70 -17.96
C GLN A 72 -19.18 7.94 -17.85
N ARG A 73 -18.65 8.94 -18.57
CA ARG A 73 -17.23 9.31 -18.48
C ARG A 73 -16.87 9.74 -17.07
N PHE A 74 -17.72 10.55 -16.43
CA PHE A 74 -17.57 10.99 -15.05
C PHE A 74 -17.56 9.83 -14.07
N ALA A 75 -18.51 8.89 -14.20
CA ALA A 75 -18.54 7.68 -13.37
C ALA A 75 -17.29 6.80 -13.57
N LEU A 76 -16.81 6.65 -14.81
CA LEU A 76 -15.56 5.94 -15.11
C LEU A 76 -14.34 6.65 -14.54
N ALA A 77 -14.29 7.97 -14.58
CA ALA A 77 -13.18 8.74 -14.04
C ALA A 77 -13.12 8.64 -12.51
N LEU A 78 -14.25 8.74 -11.82
CA LEU A 78 -14.33 8.57 -10.36
C LEU A 78 -14.01 7.13 -9.93
N GLY A 79 -14.56 6.14 -10.62
CA GLY A 79 -14.23 4.74 -10.36
C GLY A 79 -12.76 4.44 -10.64
N GLY A 80 -12.26 4.96 -11.76
CA GLY A 80 -10.88 4.82 -12.19
C GLY A 80 -9.89 5.46 -11.22
N SER A 81 -10.20 6.65 -10.68
CA SER A 81 -9.34 7.32 -9.70
C SER A 81 -9.26 6.55 -8.38
N ALA A 82 -10.37 5.97 -7.92
CA ALA A 82 -10.38 5.11 -6.74
C ALA A 82 -9.55 3.83 -6.96
N VAL A 83 -9.70 3.18 -8.11
CA VAL A 83 -8.94 1.98 -8.49
C VAL A 83 -7.45 2.28 -8.66
N TYR A 84 -7.11 3.38 -9.34
CA TYR A 84 -5.74 3.86 -9.50
C TYR A 84 -5.09 4.11 -8.13
N LEU A 85 -5.76 4.87 -7.25
CA LEU A 85 -5.24 5.21 -5.92
C LEU A 85 -5.03 3.94 -5.08
N ALA A 86 -6.01 3.03 -5.08
CA ALA A 86 -5.90 1.77 -4.36
C ALA A 86 -4.74 0.92 -4.90
N ALA A 87 -4.65 0.73 -6.22
CA ALA A 87 -3.58 -0.06 -6.84
C ALA A 87 -2.19 0.54 -6.57
N GLN A 88 -2.06 1.87 -6.66
CA GLN A 88 -0.81 2.57 -6.38
C GLN A 88 -0.37 2.41 -4.93
N LEU A 89 -1.26 2.65 -3.97
CA LEU A 89 -0.95 2.55 -2.54
C LEU A 89 -0.71 1.11 -2.10
N LEU A 90 -1.48 0.15 -2.61
CA LEU A 90 -1.28 -1.27 -2.31
C LEU A 90 0.04 -1.78 -2.88
N THR A 91 0.42 -1.35 -4.07
CA THR A 91 1.72 -1.71 -4.67
C THR A 91 2.87 -1.10 -3.85
N ALA A 92 2.80 0.20 -3.54
CA ALA A 92 3.81 0.86 -2.72
C ALA A 92 3.91 0.23 -1.32
N GLY A 93 2.77 -0.06 -0.69
CA GLY A 93 2.70 -0.71 0.61
C GLY A 93 3.28 -2.13 0.60
N ALA A 94 2.98 -2.92 -0.45
CA ALA A 94 3.52 -4.26 -0.61
C ALA A 94 5.05 -4.26 -0.78
N LEU A 95 5.58 -3.30 -1.54
CA LEU A 95 7.02 -3.21 -1.84
C LEU A 95 7.83 -2.56 -0.70
N HIS A 96 7.24 -1.66 0.09
CA HIS A 96 7.87 -1.11 1.30
C HIS A 96 7.69 -1.99 2.54
N GLY A 97 6.70 -2.89 2.51
CA GLY A 97 6.46 -3.90 3.53
C GLY A 97 7.66 -4.84 3.69
N SER A 98 7.90 -5.28 4.92
CA SER A 98 8.72 -6.48 5.12
C SER A 98 7.88 -7.71 4.80
N PRO A 99 8.48 -8.90 4.67
CA PRO A 99 7.74 -10.15 4.45
C PRO A 99 6.68 -10.47 5.52
N ALA A 100 6.77 -9.83 6.69
CA ALA A 100 5.82 -9.96 7.79
C ALA A 100 4.71 -8.89 7.80
N ASP A 101 4.77 -7.91 6.90
CA ASP A 101 3.84 -6.78 6.85
C ASP A 101 2.80 -6.99 5.75
N THR A 102 1.56 -6.58 6.01
CA THR A 102 0.57 -6.46 4.94
C THR A 102 0.78 -5.11 4.22
N PRO A 103 0.31 -4.96 2.96
CA PRO A 103 0.41 -3.68 2.24
C PRO A 103 -0.24 -2.53 3.02
N PHE A 104 -1.29 -2.84 3.77
CA PHE A 104 -2.04 -1.92 4.62
C PHE A 104 -1.20 -1.37 5.76
N THR A 105 -0.28 -2.16 6.32
CA THR A 105 0.52 -1.73 7.47
C THR A 105 1.37 -0.50 7.15
N TRP A 106 1.98 -0.45 5.96
CA TRP A 106 2.74 0.72 5.51
C TRP A 106 1.83 1.94 5.31
N ILE A 107 0.67 1.74 4.67
CA ILE A 107 -0.32 2.80 4.45
C ILE A 107 -0.79 3.38 5.80
N GLY A 108 -1.01 2.51 6.79
CA GLY A 108 -1.52 2.88 8.10
C GLY A 108 -0.52 3.72 8.88
N GLU A 109 0.76 3.35 8.81
CA GLU A 109 1.83 4.14 9.43
C GLU A 109 2.05 5.49 8.74
N MET A 110 1.95 5.55 7.41
CA MET A 110 2.00 6.82 6.70
C MET A 110 0.85 7.73 7.14
N ALA A 111 -0.37 7.20 7.18
CA ALA A 111 -1.57 7.94 7.60
C ALA A 111 -1.53 8.39 9.08
N GLN A 112 -0.89 7.62 9.96
CA GLN A 112 -0.70 7.96 11.39
C GLN A 112 0.52 8.85 11.65
N GLY A 113 1.33 9.14 10.63
CA GLY A 113 2.53 9.97 10.77
C GLY A 113 3.77 9.23 11.30
N GLY A 114 3.68 7.91 11.51
CA GLY A 114 4.78 7.08 11.99
C GLY A 114 5.89 6.85 10.96
N LEU A 115 5.56 6.99 9.67
CA LEU A 115 6.53 7.00 8.57
C LEU A 115 6.49 8.32 7.82
N ARG A 116 7.60 8.64 7.16
CA ARG A 116 7.73 9.80 6.27
C ARG A 116 8.12 9.33 4.87
N GLU A 117 7.43 9.86 3.86
CA GLU A 117 7.68 9.56 2.46
C GLU A 117 8.31 10.76 1.75
N ARG A 118 9.35 10.51 0.95
CA ARG A 118 9.91 11.55 0.07
C ARG A 118 8.94 11.83 -1.07
N PHE A 119 8.62 13.09 -1.28
CA PHE A 119 7.79 13.51 -2.41
C PHE A 119 8.53 14.47 -3.33
N PHE A 120 8.04 14.51 -4.56
CA PHE A 120 8.43 15.38 -5.64
C PHE A 120 7.17 16.03 -6.21
N SER A 121 7.14 17.36 -6.29
CA SER A 121 6.05 18.10 -6.93
C SER A 121 6.57 19.35 -7.65
N LEU A 122 5.79 19.81 -8.62
CA LEU A 122 6.02 21.03 -9.39
C LEU A 122 4.98 22.06 -8.95
N GLY A 123 5.43 23.26 -8.59
CA GLY A 123 4.53 24.35 -8.22
C GLY A 123 5.02 25.68 -8.78
N GLN A 124 4.11 26.64 -8.91
CA GLN A 124 4.42 27.99 -9.36
C GLN A 124 4.25 28.95 -8.18
N THR A 125 5.26 29.76 -7.90
CA THR A 125 5.18 30.87 -6.94
C THR A 125 5.47 32.17 -7.69
N GLY A 126 4.63 33.20 -7.48
CA GLY A 126 4.83 34.57 -7.97
C GLY A 126 5.27 34.69 -9.44
N GLY A 127 4.32 34.73 -10.38
CA GLY A 127 4.58 35.13 -11.77
C GLY A 127 5.59 34.23 -12.54
N MET A 128 5.14 33.07 -13.00
CA MET A 128 5.79 32.19 -13.99
C MET A 128 7.09 31.44 -13.63
N VAL A 129 7.59 31.46 -12.39
CA VAL A 129 8.72 30.58 -12.03
C VAL A 129 8.22 29.21 -11.55
N LEU A 130 8.57 28.16 -12.30
CA LEU A 130 8.36 26.76 -11.92
C LEU A 130 9.41 26.36 -10.88
N HIS A 131 8.96 26.14 -9.64
CA HIS A 131 9.80 25.66 -8.55
C HIS A 131 9.62 24.16 -8.34
N LEU A 132 10.75 23.50 -8.10
CA LEU A 132 10.82 22.10 -7.71
C LEU A 132 10.68 22.00 -6.20
N TYR A 133 9.58 21.39 -5.73
CA TYR A 133 9.38 21.12 -4.32
C TYR A 133 9.77 19.68 -4.01
N ARG A 134 10.68 19.53 -3.04
CA ARG A 134 11.09 18.24 -2.47
C ARG A 134 10.97 18.31 -0.96
N GLY A 135 10.46 17.26 -0.37
CA GLY A 135 10.31 17.19 1.09
C GLY A 135 9.86 15.82 1.54
N SER A 136 9.40 15.75 2.79
CA SER A 136 8.84 14.54 3.36
C SER A 136 7.40 14.75 3.80
N LEU A 137 6.49 13.87 3.39
CA LEU A 137 5.09 13.89 3.80
C LEU A 137 4.79 12.74 4.75
N SER A 138 3.91 13.01 5.71
CA SER A 138 3.31 12.01 6.58
C SER A 138 1.96 12.53 7.09
N GLY A 139 1.18 11.64 7.71
CA GLY A 139 -0.07 11.99 8.37
C GLY A 139 -1.15 12.50 7.40
N GLY A 140 -1.92 13.50 7.86
CA GLY A 140 -3.02 14.08 7.09
C GLY A 140 -2.57 14.72 5.77
N TRP A 141 -1.40 15.37 5.74
CA TRP A 141 -0.86 15.95 4.50
C TRP A 141 -0.54 14.90 3.46
N TRP A 142 0.03 13.77 3.87
CA TRP A 142 0.25 12.63 2.98
C TRP A 142 -1.07 12.15 2.37
N GLY A 143 -2.13 12.00 3.19
CA GLY A 143 -3.46 11.64 2.71
C GLY A 143 -4.04 12.67 1.72
N GLY A 144 -3.99 13.95 2.06
CA GLY A 144 -4.51 15.04 1.23
C GLY A 144 -3.83 15.14 -0.14
N PHE A 145 -2.52 14.94 -0.20
CA PHE A 145 -1.79 14.97 -1.47
C PHE A 145 -2.05 13.74 -2.35
N ASN A 146 -2.24 12.55 -1.76
CA ASN A 146 -2.68 11.38 -2.52
C ASN A 146 -4.10 11.56 -3.06
N PHE A 147 -4.98 12.19 -2.29
CA PHE A 147 -6.32 12.55 -2.75
C PHE A 147 -6.27 13.56 -3.91
N LEU A 148 -5.42 14.59 -3.81
CA LEU A 148 -5.21 15.55 -4.89
C LEU A 148 -4.68 14.87 -6.16
N ASP A 149 -3.74 13.93 -6.03
CA ASP A 149 -3.23 13.14 -7.16
C ASP A 149 -4.35 12.35 -7.86
N ALA A 150 -5.25 11.74 -7.08
CA ALA A 150 -6.42 11.04 -7.60
C ALA A 150 -7.44 11.98 -8.28
N LEU A 151 -7.61 13.22 -7.79
CA LEU A 151 -8.44 14.23 -8.45
C LEU A 151 -7.85 14.66 -9.79
N LEU A 152 -6.54 14.89 -9.84
CA LEU A 152 -5.84 15.24 -11.08
C LEU A 152 -5.87 14.09 -12.10
N PHE A 153 -5.79 12.84 -11.61
CA PHE A 153 -6.08 11.66 -12.41
C PHE A 153 -7.49 11.72 -13.01
N ALA A 154 -8.53 11.90 -12.18
CA ALA A 154 -9.91 11.91 -12.65
C ALA A 154 -10.14 13.02 -13.69
N PHE A 155 -9.57 14.20 -13.47
CA PHE A 155 -9.62 15.32 -14.40
C PHE A 155 -9.01 14.97 -15.77
N LEU A 156 -7.75 14.52 -15.82
CA LEU A 156 -7.12 14.20 -17.11
C LEU A 156 -7.68 12.93 -17.76
N PHE A 157 -8.19 11.99 -16.97
CA PHE A 157 -8.96 10.87 -17.49
C PHE A 157 -10.18 11.37 -18.29
N LEU A 158 -10.95 12.30 -17.74
CA LEU A 158 -12.14 12.86 -18.41
C LEU A 158 -11.79 13.56 -19.71
N VAL A 159 -10.77 14.43 -19.67
CA VAL A 159 -10.32 15.18 -20.84
C VAL A 159 -9.84 14.21 -21.93
N SER A 160 -8.97 13.27 -21.58
CA SER A 160 -8.33 12.37 -22.55
C SER A 160 -9.29 11.29 -23.07
N CYS A 161 -10.25 10.86 -22.25
CA CYS A 161 -11.35 10.02 -22.69
C CYS A 161 -12.19 10.70 -23.76
N GLY A 162 -12.43 12.02 -23.64
CA GLY A 162 -13.08 12.79 -24.68
C GLY A 162 -12.28 12.85 -25.98
N ILE A 163 -10.95 13.03 -25.89
CA ILE A 163 -10.03 13.04 -27.04
C ILE A 163 -9.99 11.67 -27.75
N GLY A 164 -10.06 10.57 -26.99
CA GLY A 164 -10.00 9.22 -27.54
C GLY A 164 -11.24 8.78 -28.34
N LEU A 165 -12.34 9.53 -28.29
CA LEU A 165 -13.59 9.20 -28.99
C LEU A 165 -13.66 9.92 -30.35
N SER A 166 -13.73 9.19 -31.46
CA SER A 166 -14.04 9.81 -32.76
C SER A 166 -15.53 10.16 -32.82
N ARG A 167 -15.88 11.44 -33.05
CA ARG A 167 -17.28 11.87 -33.20
C ARG A 167 -17.91 11.20 -34.42
N LYS A 168 -18.92 10.35 -34.20
CA LYS A 168 -19.96 10.06 -35.19
C LYS A 168 -21.32 10.41 -34.60
N GLU A 169 -22.13 11.11 -35.38
CA GLU A 169 -23.52 11.38 -35.05
C GLU A 169 -24.31 10.06 -35.01
N SER A 170 -25.17 9.90 -34.00
CA SER A 170 -26.09 8.77 -33.95
C SER A 170 -27.35 9.07 -33.14
N LEU A 171 -28.49 8.80 -33.77
CA LEU A 171 -29.78 8.21 -33.34
C LEU A 171 -30.24 8.25 -31.85
N PRO A 172 -31.58 8.27 -31.60
CA PRO A 172 -32.16 8.53 -30.29
C PRO A 172 -31.91 7.39 -29.27
N PRO A 173 -31.95 7.70 -27.95
CA PRO A 173 -31.41 6.84 -26.90
C PRO A 173 -32.36 5.72 -26.43
N PRO A 174 -31.85 4.53 -26.04
CA PRO A 174 -32.55 3.62 -25.15
C PRO A 174 -32.33 3.96 -23.66
N SER A 175 -33.27 3.53 -22.81
CA SER A 175 -33.32 3.72 -21.34
C SER A 175 -32.19 3.05 -20.53
N SER A 176 -31.27 2.33 -21.17
CA SER A 176 -30.23 1.51 -20.54
C SER A 176 -29.01 2.29 -20.03
N SER A 177 -28.87 3.57 -20.40
CA SER A 177 -27.70 4.39 -20.09
C SER A 177 -27.57 4.80 -18.62
N ARG A 178 -28.70 4.97 -17.92
CA ARG A 178 -28.74 5.29 -16.47
C ARG A 178 -28.32 4.08 -15.62
N CYS A 179 -28.69 2.87 -16.02
CA CYS A 179 -28.30 1.64 -15.32
C CYS A 179 -26.78 1.42 -15.33
N ALA A 180 -26.08 1.79 -16.41
CA ALA A 180 -24.63 1.67 -16.50
C ALA A 180 -23.88 2.59 -15.52
N ILE A 181 -24.39 3.80 -15.28
CA ILE A 181 -23.83 4.74 -14.30
C ILE A 181 -23.96 4.16 -12.89
N TRP A 182 -25.17 3.76 -12.50
CA TRP A 182 -25.42 3.19 -11.17
C TRP A 182 -24.63 1.90 -10.94
N ALA A 183 -24.52 1.03 -11.95
CA ALA A 183 -23.71 -0.17 -11.86
C ALA A 183 -22.21 0.16 -11.67
N SER A 184 -21.68 1.15 -12.39
CA SER A 184 -20.29 1.60 -12.23
C SER A 184 -20.03 2.14 -10.82
N LEU A 185 -20.94 2.97 -10.30
CA LEU A 185 -20.83 3.52 -8.94
C LEU A 185 -20.96 2.42 -7.88
N ALA A 186 -21.90 1.49 -8.03
CA ALA A 186 -22.09 0.37 -7.12
C ALA A 186 -20.86 -0.57 -7.09
N LEU A 187 -20.29 -0.89 -8.25
CA LEU A 187 -19.06 -1.69 -8.34
C LEU A 187 -17.86 -0.98 -7.71
N THR A 188 -17.75 0.33 -7.92
CA THR A 188 -16.71 1.14 -7.27
C THR A 188 -16.88 1.12 -5.75
N ALA A 189 -18.10 1.34 -5.26
CA ALA A 189 -18.40 1.31 -3.83
C ALA A 189 -18.11 -0.07 -3.23
N ALA A 190 -18.48 -1.15 -3.93
CA ALA A 190 -18.18 -2.53 -3.52
C ALA A 190 -16.67 -2.80 -3.48
N LEU A 191 -15.89 -2.26 -4.43
CA LEU A 191 -14.44 -2.39 -4.45
C LEU A 191 -13.80 -1.63 -3.28
N VAL A 192 -14.24 -0.40 -3.02
CA VAL A 192 -13.77 0.39 -1.86
C VAL A 192 -14.12 -0.31 -0.55
N ALA A 193 -15.35 -0.81 -0.41
CA ALA A 193 -15.77 -1.57 0.75
C ALA A 193 -14.98 -2.88 0.90
N GLY A 194 -14.68 -3.56 -0.21
CA GLY A 194 -13.84 -4.76 -0.23
C GLY A 194 -12.40 -4.48 0.22
N VAL A 195 -11.80 -3.38 -0.21
CA VAL A 195 -10.47 -2.95 0.24
C VAL A 195 -10.49 -2.59 1.73
N ALA A 196 -11.51 -1.86 2.19
CA ALA A 196 -11.67 -1.54 3.62
C ALA A 196 -11.92 -2.78 4.48
N GLY A 197 -12.71 -3.75 3.99
CA GLY A 197 -12.92 -5.04 4.64
C GLY A 197 -11.64 -5.87 4.69
N ALA A 198 -10.90 -5.94 3.58
CA ALA A 198 -9.60 -6.60 3.52
C ALA A 198 -8.59 -5.97 4.48
N TRP A 199 -8.58 -4.63 4.61
CA TRP A 199 -7.81 -3.92 5.62
C TRP A 199 -8.18 -4.40 7.03
N HIS A 200 -9.48 -4.39 7.35
CA HIS A 200 -9.95 -4.74 8.68
C HIS A 200 -9.61 -6.18 9.06
N LEU A 201 -9.76 -7.12 8.11
CA LEU A 201 -9.38 -8.52 8.30
C LEU A 201 -7.86 -8.72 8.41
N ALA A 202 -7.09 -8.00 7.60
CA ALA A 202 -5.63 -8.14 7.55
C ALA A 202 -4.94 -7.52 8.78
N GLU A 203 -5.47 -6.43 9.31
CA GLU A 203 -4.90 -5.76 10.47
C GLU A 203 -5.56 -6.17 11.79
N GLY A 204 -6.74 -6.79 11.80
CA GLY A 204 -7.44 -7.19 13.02
C GLY A 204 -8.03 -6.02 13.84
N PRO A 205 -8.85 -6.31 14.86
CA PRO A 205 -9.40 -5.29 15.74
C PRO A 205 -8.30 -4.65 16.62
N TYR A 206 -8.48 -3.37 16.97
CA TYR A 206 -7.66 -2.76 18.02
C TYR A 206 -8.04 -3.40 19.37
N PRO A 207 -7.08 -3.94 20.14
CA PRO A 207 -7.37 -4.32 21.51
C PRO A 207 -7.80 -3.06 22.28
N SER A 208 -9.04 -3.05 22.76
CA SER A 208 -9.66 -1.90 23.43
C SER A 208 -9.81 -2.11 24.94
N ARG A 209 -9.33 -3.24 25.47
CA ARG A 209 -9.49 -3.60 26.89
C ARG A 209 -8.25 -4.27 27.44
N PHE A 210 -7.53 -3.55 28.31
CA PHE A 210 -6.46 -4.11 29.13
C PHE A 210 -7.00 -5.25 30.01
N SER A 211 -6.72 -6.49 29.62
CA SER A 211 -7.23 -7.68 30.30
C SER A 211 -6.10 -8.57 30.86
N PRO A 212 -6.36 -9.38 31.90
CA PRO A 212 -5.40 -10.37 32.40
C PRO A 212 -4.98 -11.38 31.32
N GLU A 213 -5.84 -11.66 30.35
CA GLU A 213 -5.55 -12.56 29.23
C GLU A 213 -4.51 -11.96 28.28
N GLU A 214 -4.60 -10.67 27.95
CA GLU A 214 -3.61 -9.97 27.13
C GLU A 214 -2.23 -9.95 27.79
N ARG A 215 -2.19 -9.77 29.11
CA ARG A 215 -0.94 -9.86 29.87
C ARG A 215 -0.33 -11.26 29.81
N ARG A 216 -1.13 -12.32 29.97
CA ARG A 216 -0.64 -13.71 29.83
C ARG A 216 -0.12 -13.98 28.42
N GLU A 217 -0.75 -13.41 27.40
CA GLU A 217 -0.26 -13.49 26.02
C GLU A 217 1.10 -12.81 25.87
N LEU A 218 1.29 -11.61 26.44
CA LEU A 218 2.59 -10.92 26.44
C LEU A 218 3.66 -11.67 27.21
N GLU A 219 3.32 -12.22 28.37
CA GLU A 219 4.22 -13.06 29.17
C GLU A 219 4.61 -14.33 28.39
N ARG A 220 3.71 -14.90 27.60
CA ARG A 220 4.04 -16.00 26.67
C ARG A 220 5.02 -15.55 25.59
N LEU A 221 4.87 -14.34 25.03
CA LEU A 221 5.77 -13.80 24.00
C LEU A 221 7.14 -13.38 24.56
N ALA A 222 7.23 -13.09 25.86
CA ALA A 222 8.48 -12.81 26.55
C ALA A 222 9.43 -14.02 26.52
N GLY A 223 10.73 -13.72 26.50
CA GLY A 223 11.78 -14.73 26.40
C GLY A 223 13.04 -14.22 25.72
N THR A 224 13.98 -15.13 25.54
CA THR A 224 15.22 -14.89 24.79
C THR A 224 15.10 -15.48 23.39
N PHE A 225 15.48 -14.70 22.38
CA PHE A 225 15.45 -15.09 20.98
C PHE A 225 16.85 -14.93 20.38
N ARG A 226 17.28 -15.93 19.62
CA ARG A 226 18.50 -15.87 18.81
C ARG A 226 18.15 -15.26 17.46
N LEU A 227 18.72 -14.10 17.18
CA LEU A 227 18.54 -13.37 15.93
C LEU A 227 19.58 -13.77 14.91
N THR A 228 19.12 -13.93 13.67
CA THR A 228 19.94 -14.08 12.48
C THR A 228 19.51 -13.02 11.47
N GLU A 229 20.44 -12.23 10.96
CA GLU A 229 20.11 -11.26 9.92
C GLU A 229 19.87 -11.98 8.60
N ARG A 230 18.76 -11.68 7.94
CA ARG A 230 18.37 -12.33 6.69
C ARG A 230 19.26 -11.91 5.52
N ASP A 231 19.57 -10.61 5.44
CA ASP A 231 20.22 -10.01 4.27
C ASP A 231 21.74 -9.85 4.45
N GLY A 232 22.27 -10.12 5.65
CA GLY A 232 23.72 -10.12 5.96
C GLY A 232 24.41 -8.77 5.78
N THR A 233 23.67 -7.68 5.97
CA THR A 233 24.09 -6.32 5.69
C THR A 233 24.52 -5.49 6.90
N ALA A 234 24.10 -5.87 8.10
CA ALA A 234 24.33 -5.18 9.36
C ALA A 234 25.13 -6.02 10.36
N LEU A 235 24.99 -7.34 10.29
CA LEU A 235 25.77 -8.34 11.00
C LEU A 235 26.64 -9.11 10.00
N PRO A 236 27.89 -9.44 10.35
CA PRO A 236 28.67 -10.43 9.61
C PRO A 236 27.84 -11.70 9.43
N ARG A 237 27.81 -12.28 8.22
CA ARG A 237 27.07 -13.53 7.94
C ARG A 237 27.40 -14.57 9.01
N GLY A 238 26.38 -15.03 9.72
CA GLY A 238 26.51 -16.05 10.77
C GLY A 238 26.68 -15.51 12.20
N ARG A 239 26.86 -14.20 12.42
CA ARG A 239 26.83 -13.63 13.78
C ARG A 239 25.40 -13.68 14.32
N GLN A 240 25.24 -14.30 15.49
CA GLN A 240 23.97 -14.37 16.20
C GLN A 240 23.94 -13.31 17.30
N GLU A 241 22.85 -12.57 17.38
CA GLU A 241 22.59 -11.67 18.51
C GLU A 241 21.46 -12.21 19.39
N LEU A 242 21.58 -12.00 20.70
CA LEU A 242 20.54 -12.38 21.65
C LEU A 242 19.61 -11.19 21.90
N LEU A 243 18.34 -11.39 21.57
CA LEU A 243 17.25 -10.48 21.85
C LEU A 243 16.52 -10.96 23.10
N ARG A 244 16.54 -10.17 24.17
CA ARG A 244 15.79 -10.46 25.39
C ARG A 244 14.54 -9.58 25.44
N ILE A 245 13.38 -10.19 25.62
CA ILE A 245 12.08 -9.50 25.65
C ILE A 245 11.37 -9.82 26.97
N ARG A 246 10.78 -8.80 27.60
CA ARG A 246 9.93 -8.92 28.78
C ARG A 246 8.62 -8.16 28.59
N ALA A 247 7.56 -8.64 29.21
CA ALA A 247 6.31 -7.89 29.35
C ALA A 247 6.52 -6.74 30.34
N ALA A 248 6.18 -5.51 29.93
CA ALA A 248 6.30 -4.31 30.76
C ALA A 248 4.93 -3.69 31.11
N GLY A 249 3.86 -4.10 30.41
CA GLY A 249 2.49 -3.65 30.64
C GLY A 249 1.48 -4.64 30.05
N PHE A 250 0.27 -4.15 29.79
CA PHE A 250 -0.83 -4.94 29.20
C PHE A 250 -0.80 -4.98 27.67
N ASP A 251 -0.05 -4.08 27.03
CA ASP A 251 0.13 -4.00 25.58
C ASP A 251 1.61 -3.75 25.21
N THR A 252 2.50 -3.68 26.19
CA THR A 252 3.85 -3.16 26.02
C THR A 252 4.90 -4.24 26.30
N LEU A 253 5.84 -4.39 25.37
CA LEU A 253 7.04 -5.20 25.55
C LEU A 253 8.26 -4.30 25.62
N GLU A 254 9.17 -4.65 26.52
CA GLU A 254 10.50 -4.08 26.56
C GLU A 254 11.50 -5.13 26.11
N GLY A 255 12.56 -4.69 25.45
CA GLY A 255 13.64 -5.61 25.16
C GLY A 255 15.00 -4.96 25.02
N ARG A 256 15.99 -5.84 24.98
CA ARG A 256 17.39 -5.48 24.95
C ARG A 256 18.11 -6.31 23.90
N LEU A 257 18.89 -5.58 23.09
CA LEU A 257 19.85 -6.08 22.12
C LEU A 257 21.26 -5.71 22.62
N GLU A 258 22.32 -6.26 22.01
CA GLU A 258 23.68 -5.83 22.33
C GLU A 258 23.82 -4.31 22.07
N GLY A 259 24.10 -3.53 23.12
CA GLY A 259 24.27 -2.07 23.01
C GLY A 259 22.99 -1.23 22.75
N ALA A 260 21.80 -1.84 22.75
CA ALA A 260 20.54 -1.15 22.49
C ALA A 260 19.37 -1.65 23.35
N THR A 261 18.40 -0.77 23.60
CA THR A 261 17.15 -1.07 24.32
C THR A 261 15.97 -0.56 23.53
N PHE A 262 14.81 -1.20 23.66
CA PHE A 262 13.59 -0.71 23.04
C PHE A 262 12.38 -0.93 23.93
N THR A 263 11.37 -0.12 23.66
CA THR A 263 10.01 -0.28 24.17
C THR A 263 9.09 -0.30 22.96
N VAL A 264 8.23 -1.31 22.89
CA VAL A 264 7.23 -1.45 21.83
C VAL A 264 5.84 -1.62 22.40
N THR A 265 4.89 -1.02 21.73
CA THR A 265 3.47 -1.14 22.04
C THR A 265 2.80 -2.00 20.98
N ARG A 266 1.83 -2.81 21.42
CA ARG A 266 1.02 -3.66 20.54
C ARG A 266 0.22 -2.78 19.59
N ARG A 267 0.35 -3.08 18.31
CA ARG A 267 -0.39 -2.51 17.18
C ARG A 267 -1.09 -3.64 16.46
N ARG A 268 -2.29 -3.97 16.94
CA ARG A 268 -3.15 -5.03 16.39
C ARG A 268 -2.38 -6.37 16.20
N THR A 269 -1.81 -6.62 15.03
CA THR A 269 -1.05 -7.84 14.65
C THR A 269 0.46 -7.79 14.91
N HIS A 270 1.04 -6.64 15.23
CA HIS A 270 2.47 -6.49 15.44
C HIS A 270 2.76 -5.59 16.64
N PHE A 271 4.04 -5.41 16.98
CA PHE A 271 4.49 -4.48 17.99
C PHE A 271 5.37 -3.42 17.33
N SER A 272 5.14 -2.14 17.63
CA SER A 272 5.89 -1.02 17.06
C SER A 272 6.44 -0.15 18.16
N GLY A 273 7.64 0.40 17.97
CA GLY A 273 8.22 1.34 18.91
C GLY A 273 9.56 1.86 18.42
N LEU A 274 10.38 2.30 19.38
CA LEU A 274 11.67 2.91 19.12
C LEU A 274 12.78 2.08 19.76
N LEU A 275 13.84 1.86 18.99
CA LEU A 275 15.11 1.31 19.44
C LEU A 275 16.05 2.47 19.77
N PHE A 276 16.50 2.49 21.03
CA PHE A 276 17.48 3.41 21.56
C PHE A 276 18.85 2.73 21.59
N ARG A 277 19.80 3.28 20.83
CA ARG A 277 21.19 2.82 20.82
C ARG A 277 22.04 3.76 21.65
N ARG A 278 23.14 3.24 22.23
CA ARG A 278 24.14 4.10 22.89
C ARG A 278 24.82 5.07 21.93
N ASP A 279 25.08 4.63 20.70
CA ASP A 279 25.68 5.44 19.64
C ASP A 279 25.30 4.87 18.26
N PRO A 280 24.75 5.67 17.32
CA PRO A 280 24.28 7.05 17.48
C PRO A 280 23.02 7.16 18.34
N ALA A 281 22.84 8.32 18.98
CA ALA A 281 21.74 8.59 19.92
C ALA A 281 20.35 8.77 19.25
N THR A 282 20.27 8.73 17.92
CA THR A 282 18.99 8.87 17.21
C THR A 282 18.16 7.59 17.37
N PRO A 283 16.93 7.68 17.92
CA PRO A 283 16.06 6.52 18.04
C PRO A 283 15.66 6.00 16.66
N LEU A 284 15.72 4.68 16.49
CA LEU A 284 15.38 4.02 15.23
C LEU A 284 13.99 3.37 15.34
N PRO A 285 13.10 3.57 14.36
CA PRO A 285 11.84 2.84 14.34
C PRO A 285 12.08 1.34 14.27
N LEU A 286 11.42 0.60 15.16
CA LEU A 286 11.55 -0.83 15.31
C LEU A 286 10.16 -1.48 15.31
N ARG A 287 10.09 -2.66 14.68
CA ARG A 287 8.89 -3.49 14.64
C ARG A 287 9.21 -4.94 14.97
N LEU A 288 8.35 -5.55 15.78
CA LEU A 288 8.37 -6.96 16.12
C LEU A 288 7.08 -7.64 15.66
N VAL A 289 7.20 -8.79 15.00
CA VAL A 289 6.09 -9.66 14.63
C VAL A 289 6.40 -11.05 15.15
N PHE A 290 5.54 -11.59 16.02
CA PHE A 290 5.71 -12.93 16.57
C PHE A 290 4.98 -13.97 15.73
N SER A 291 5.47 -15.21 15.73
CA SER A 291 4.70 -16.34 15.26
C SER A 291 3.49 -16.58 16.18
N PRO A 292 2.36 -17.14 15.69
CA PRO A 292 1.17 -17.37 16.50
C PRO A 292 1.42 -18.23 17.74
N ASP A 293 2.42 -19.09 17.68
CA ASP A 293 2.83 -19.98 18.76
C ASP A 293 3.88 -19.36 19.71
N GLY A 294 4.45 -18.20 19.37
CA GLY A 294 5.44 -17.45 20.18
C GLY A 294 6.86 -18.03 20.16
N THR A 295 7.12 -19.01 19.28
CA THR A 295 8.42 -19.70 19.16
C THR A 295 9.39 -18.96 18.24
N GLY A 296 8.90 -18.09 17.36
CA GLY A 296 9.72 -17.29 16.46
C GLY A 296 9.24 -15.84 16.39
N LEU A 297 10.10 -14.99 15.86
CA LEU A 297 9.75 -13.59 15.58
C LEU A 297 10.52 -13.06 14.37
N TYR A 298 10.01 -11.97 13.80
CA TYR A 298 10.75 -11.09 12.92
C TYR A 298 10.94 -9.74 13.60
N LEU A 299 12.17 -9.25 13.57
CA LEU A 299 12.54 -7.91 14.00
C LEU A 299 12.92 -7.09 12.77
N LYS A 300 12.24 -5.97 12.56
CA LYS A 300 12.57 -5.00 11.50
C LYS A 300 13.02 -3.70 12.15
N ILE A 301 14.22 -3.24 11.79
CA ILE A 301 14.74 -1.94 12.18
C ILE A 301 14.80 -1.06 10.94
N VAL A 302 14.15 0.10 10.98
CA VAL A 302 14.15 1.07 9.88
C VAL A 302 15.26 2.07 10.12
N THR A 303 16.17 2.17 9.15
CA THR A 303 17.25 3.17 9.15
C THR A 303 17.04 4.13 7.99
N PHE A 304 17.34 5.40 8.22
CA PHE A 304 17.29 6.43 7.18
C PHE A 304 18.72 6.82 6.82
N THR A 305 19.10 6.56 5.57
CA THR A 305 20.41 6.91 5.01
C THR A 305 20.26 8.01 3.97
N LEU A 306 21.37 8.60 3.54
CA LEU A 306 21.39 9.55 2.41
C LEU A 306 20.76 8.91 1.16
N GLN A 307 21.03 7.63 0.92
CA GLN A 307 20.49 6.83 -0.19
C GLN A 307 19.01 6.46 -0.03
N GLY A 308 18.40 6.72 1.13
CA GLY A 308 16.99 6.45 1.38
C GLY A 308 16.74 5.56 2.60
N ARG A 309 15.50 5.06 2.68
CA ARG A 309 15.07 4.13 3.72
C ARG A 309 15.71 2.77 3.49
N ARG A 310 16.34 2.23 4.53
CA ARG A 310 16.85 0.86 4.56
C ARG A 310 16.20 0.10 5.70
N ASN A 311 15.61 -1.05 5.39
CA ASN A 311 15.02 -1.95 6.37
C ASN A 311 16.04 -3.06 6.66
N VAL A 312 16.48 -3.19 7.91
CA VAL A 312 17.28 -4.33 8.35
C VAL A 312 16.35 -5.32 9.01
N VAL A 313 16.32 -6.56 8.50
CA VAL A 313 15.38 -7.59 8.95
C VAL A 313 16.14 -8.76 9.58
N PHE A 314 15.78 -9.05 10.82
CA PHE A 314 16.28 -10.19 11.59
C PHE A 314 15.17 -11.22 11.76
N ARG A 315 15.55 -12.50 11.64
CA ARG A 315 14.73 -13.63 12.04
C ARG A 315 15.17 -14.10 13.42
N GLY A 316 14.23 -14.18 14.35
CA GLY A 316 14.42 -14.68 15.70
C GLY A 316 13.81 -16.05 15.90
N VAL A 317 14.54 -16.94 16.58
CA VAL A 317 14.01 -18.22 17.09
C VAL A 317 14.21 -18.24 18.61
N ARG A 318 13.20 -18.66 19.36
CA ARG A 318 13.26 -18.74 20.82
C ARG A 318 14.40 -19.67 21.24
N GLU A 319 15.18 -19.23 22.21
CA GLU A 319 16.29 -19.99 22.75
C GLU A 319 15.82 -21.33 23.33
N GLY A 320 16.55 -22.41 23.02
CA GLY A 320 16.21 -23.78 23.43
C GLY A 320 15.45 -24.60 22.39
N LEU A 321 15.01 -23.98 21.27
CA LEU A 321 14.40 -24.70 20.14
C LEU A 321 15.43 -24.99 19.02
N PRO A 322 15.30 -26.13 18.31
CA PRO A 322 16.10 -26.41 17.12
C PRO A 322 15.98 -25.29 16.09
N GLN A 323 17.08 -24.93 15.42
CA GLN A 323 17.08 -23.86 14.42
C GLN A 323 16.18 -24.19 13.21
N ASP A 324 15.94 -25.48 12.97
CA ASP A 324 15.08 -26.03 11.92
C ASP A 324 13.63 -26.32 12.38
N SER A 325 13.29 -26.15 13.67
CA SER A 325 11.92 -26.33 14.14
C SER A 325 11.08 -25.11 13.72
N SER A 326 10.61 -25.16 12.48
CA SER A 326 9.69 -24.20 11.89
C SER A 326 8.25 -24.51 12.33
N PRO A 327 7.50 -23.53 12.86
CA PRO A 327 6.05 -23.53 12.77
C PRO A 327 5.55 -22.67 11.59
N ALA A 328 6.47 -22.02 10.85
CA ALA A 328 6.14 -21.08 9.78
C ALA A 328 6.00 -21.73 8.39
N GLY A 329 6.08 -23.07 8.33
CA GLY A 329 6.10 -23.84 7.08
C GLY A 329 4.78 -23.85 6.30
N THR A 330 3.63 -23.61 6.93
CA THR A 330 2.34 -23.92 6.28
C THR A 330 1.54 -22.70 5.78
N LEU A 331 1.94 -21.47 6.12
CA LEU A 331 1.17 -20.28 5.71
C LEU A 331 1.94 -19.21 4.91
N TRP A 332 3.28 -19.26 4.85
CA TRP A 332 4.07 -18.13 4.35
C TRP A 332 5.12 -18.45 3.28
N VAL A 333 5.34 -19.73 2.94
CA VAL A 333 6.24 -20.13 1.82
C VAL A 333 5.61 -19.92 0.45
N ARG A 334 4.27 -19.90 0.32
CA ARG A 334 3.59 -19.79 -0.98
C ARG A 334 3.75 -18.46 -1.72
N ARG A 335 4.35 -17.42 -1.13
CA ARG A 335 4.43 -16.08 -1.74
C ARG A 335 5.79 -15.73 -2.38
N GLN A 336 6.87 -16.47 -2.09
CA GLN A 336 8.16 -16.25 -2.75
C GLN A 336 8.33 -17.06 -4.04
N ASP A 337 7.70 -18.23 -4.15
CA ASP A 337 7.80 -19.05 -5.37
C ASP A 337 7.05 -18.46 -6.58
N ALA A 338 6.18 -17.47 -6.37
CA ALA A 338 5.46 -16.79 -7.46
C ALA A 338 6.21 -15.58 -8.04
N ALA A 339 7.24 -15.05 -7.36
CA ALA A 339 8.00 -13.88 -7.80
C ALA A 339 9.45 -14.22 -8.22
N GLY A 340 9.87 -15.48 -8.05
CA GLY A 340 11.21 -15.96 -8.38
C GLY A 340 11.18 -17.11 -9.37
N CYS A 341 10.62 -16.90 -10.57
CA CYS A 341 10.79 -17.84 -11.68
C CYS A 341 10.68 -17.14 -13.04
N ARG A 342 11.79 -16.55 -13.51
CA ARG A 342 12.56 -17.11 -14.64
C ARG A 342 13.86 -16.33 -14.82
N LYS A 343 14.87 -17.13 -15.21
CA LYS A 343 16.24 -16.78 -15.55
C LYS A 343 16.34 -15.75 -16.66
#